data_AF-F1L0K1-F1
#
_entry.id   AF-F1L0K1-F1
#
_cell.length_a   1.000
_cell.length_b   1.000
_cell.length_c   1.000
_cell.angle_alpha   90.00
_cell.angle_beta   90.00
_cell.angle_gamma   90.00
#
_symmetry.space_group_name_H-M   'P 1'
#
loop_
_entity.id
_entity.type
_entity.pdbx_description
1 polymer ?
#
loop_
_entity_poly.entity_id
_entity_poly.type
_entity_poly.pdbx_seq_one_letter_code
_entity_poly.pdbx_strand_id
1 'polypeptide(L)'
;MEDIMNNNAVNHACSTSALKQALRFSSSTYVGICDTCARSVEIVGCLLPNEKSKTKVNNGLYLSTILGNNINLTLGSSRERFMFKKDYEKFKLRITSILLFTLAAAFLFPARTFDGICNFLLVWYYYTLTVRENILRINGSKIHAWWITHHYLAFALAGIGLTWPDDEFYKQFRVQSITFIGCIALVQLVQYQYQSGCLRRLTSLGQRNEMDITLEGFASWMFRGLTFLLPFLFMVYFFEFYNSYTLYKLWTVRKWETAWQVAALSVMFFIAALGNTVVVSLVILHKLHDSGSLHKLYEKLKSKYPSMQELN
;
A
#
# COMPACT_ATOMS: atom_id res chain seq x y z
N MET A 1 62.58 14.11 14.16
CA MET A 1 61.74 15.33 14.14
C MET A 1 60.93 15.27 12.85
N GLU A 2 60.02 14.32 12.69
CA GLU A 2 58.72 14.25 13.39
C GLU A 2 57.86 15.50 13.15
N ASP A 3 56.89 15.29 12.26
CA ASP A 3 55.51 15.80 12.17
C ASP A 3 55.15 17.26 11.78
N ILE A 4 53.99 17.30 11.09
CA ILE A 4 52.89 18.27 11.12
C ILE A 4 52.67 19.13 9.84
N MET A 5 51.74 18.62 9.00
CA MET A 5 50.64 19.29 8.27
C MET A 5 50.71 19.72 6.78
N ASN A 6 49.84 19.03 6.02
CA ASN A 6 48.88 19.50 5.01
C ASN A 6 49.29 19.72 3.53
N ASN A 7 48.85 18.75 2.72
CA ASN A 7 48.54 18.81 1.29
C ASN A 7 47.62 20.00 0.94
N ASN A 8 47.97 20.76 -0.10
CA ASN A 8 47.04 21.49 -0.97
C ASN A 8 47.73 21.90 -2.27
N ALA A 9 47.51 21.15 -3.35
CA ALA A 9 47.96 21.49 -4.70
C ALA A 9 46.77 21.50 -5.66
N VAL A 10 46.02 22.60 -5.69
CA VAL A 10 45.18 23.01 -6.84
C VAL A 10 45.05 24.53 -6.79
N ASN A 11 45.63 25.25 -7.75
CA ASN A 11 45.30 26.67 -7.99
C ASN A 11 45.75 27.12 -9.39
N HIS A 12 44.87 26.97 -10.39
CA HIS A 12 44.79 27.91 -11.50
C HIS A 12 43.31 28.08 -11.88
N ALA A 13 42.69 29.15 -11.38
CA ALA A 13 41.31 29.51 -11.64
C ALA A 13 41.23 30.49 -12.81
N CYS A 14 40.41 30.18 -13.82
CA CYS A 14 39.95 31.14 -14.82
C CYS A 14 38.86 32.02 -14.19
N SER A 15 39.02 33.35 -14.23
CA SER A 15 38.11 34.30 -13.59
C SER A 15 36.71 34.26 -14.23
N THR A 16 35.72 33.85 -13.44
CA THR A 16 34.30 33.73 -13.81
C THR A 16 33.57 35.07 -13.99
N SER A 17 34.24 36.21 -13.77
CA SER A 17 33.61 37.54 -13.87
C SER A 17 33.46 38.05 -15.30
N ALA A 18 34.43 37.79 -16.19
CA ALA A 18 34.39 38.22 -17.59
C ALA A 18 33.30 37.49 -18.39
N LEU A 19 33.08 36.21 -18.14
CA LEU A 19 32.06 35.41 -18.83
C LEU A 19 30.62 35.84 -18.43
N LYS A 20 30.41 36.25 -17.16
CA LYS A 20 29.11 36.69 -16.66
C LYS A 20 28.65 38.02 -17.23
N GLN A 21 29.57 38.90 -17.65
CA GLN A 21 29.23 40.22 -18.18
C GLN A 21 28.80 40.15 -19.65
N ALA A 22 29.38 39.24 -20.44
CA ALA A 22 29.00 39.02 -21.85
C ALA A 22 27.62 38.34 -22.04
N LEU A 23 27.15 37.57 -21.04
CA LEU A 23 25.89 36.82 -21.10
C LEU A 23 24.62 37.63 -20.75
N ARG A 24 24.73 38.93 -20.39
CA ARG A 24 23.55 39.75 -20.03
C ARG A 24 22.76 40.27 -21.23
N PHE A 25 23.25 40.15 -22.46
CA PHE A 25 22.60 40.69 -23.65
C PHE A 25 22.77 39.78 -24.88
N SER A 26 22.24 38.55 -24.88
CA SER A 26 21.91 37.87 -26.14
C SER A 26 21.05 36.63 -25.91
N SER A 27 19.99 36.49 -26.72
CA SER A 27 19.06 35.35 -26.75
C SER A 27 19.43 34.30 -27.80
N SER A 28 20.68 34.24 -28.25
CA SER A 28 21.15 33.31 -29.28
C SER A 28 22.41 32.57 -28.83
N THR A 29 22.47 31.28 -29.13
CA THR A 29 23.59 30.37 -28.81
C THR A 29 24.91 30.95 -29.32
N TYR A 30 25.83 31.27 -28.41
CA TYR A 30 27.17 31.76 -28.77
C TYR A 30 28.15 30.59 -28.81
N VAL A 31 28.76 30.34 -29.97
CA VAL A 31 29.95 29.49 -30.10
C VAL A 31 31.14 30.42 -30.24
N GLY A 32 31.94 30.56 -29.18
CA GLY A 32 33.15 31.36 -29.19
C GLY A 32 34.37 30.48 -28.91
N ILE A 33 35.43 30.65 -29.70
CA ILE A 33 36.73 30.02 -29.46
C ILE A 33 37.48 30.90 -28.46
N CYS A 34 37.96 30.32 -27.36
CA CYS A 34 38.82 31.00 -26.41
C CYS A 34 40.25 31.05 -26.97
N ASP A 35 40.68 32.22 -27.44
CA ASP A 35 42.01 32.40 -28.06
C ASP A 35 43.18 32.08 -27.11
N THR A 36 42.97 32.09 -25.79
CA THR A 36 43.99 31.70 -24.80
C THR A 36 44.13 30.19 -24.59
N CYS A 37 43.17 29.38 -25.06
CA CYS A 37 43.19 27.91 -24.95
C CYS A 37 43.57 27.20 -26.27
N ALA A 38 43.98 27.93 -27.30
CA ALA A 38 44.21 27.43 -28.66
C ALA A 38 45.38 26.43 -28.84
N ARG A 39 45.99 25.90 -27.77
CA ARG A 39 47.04 24.86 -27.85
C ARG A 39 46.65 23.48 -27.31
N SER A 40 45.43 23.30 -26.83
CA SER A 40 44.90 21.97 -26.51
C SER A 40 43.53 21.82 -27.16
N VAL A 41 43.42 20.85 -28.06
CA VAL A 41 42.20 20.47 -28.77
C VAL A 41 41.22 19.85 -27.77
N GLU A 42 40.59 20.66 -26.94
CA GLU A 42 39.43 20.25 -26.14
C GLU A 42 38.33 21.28 -26.32
N ILE A 43 37.36 20.92 -27.16
CA ILE A 43 36.07 21.59 -27.24
C ILE A 43 35.36 21.30 -25.92
N VAL A 44 35.49 22.21 -24.94
CA VAL A 44 34.70 22.14 -23.70
C VAL A 44 33.29 22.62 -24.04
N GLY A 45 32.44 21.68 -24.46
CA GLY A 45 31.02 21.91 -24.58
C GLY A 45 30.38 22.05 -23.20
N CYS A 46 30.10 23.28 -22.77
CA CYS A 46 29.18 23.51 -21.65
C CYS A 46 27.76 23.15 -22.09
N LEU A 47 27.33 21.91 -21.81
CA LEU A 47 25.92 21.56 -21.83
C LEU A 47 25.22 22.39 -20.75
N LEU A 48 24.47 23.41 -21.16
CA LEU A 48 23.45 24.01 -20.30
C LEU A 48 22.54 22.86 -19.81
N PRO A 49 22.17 22.81 -18.51
CA PRO A 49 21.24 21.82 -18.03
C PRO A 49 19.97 21.95 -18.86
N ASN A 50 19.73 20.93 -19.68
CA ASN A 50 18.63 20.86 -20.61
C ASN A 50 17.36 21.34 -19.89
N GLU A 51 16.74 22.38 -20.42
CA GLU A 51 15.41 22.82 -20.00
C GLU A 51 14.57 21.56 -19.89
N LYS A 52 14.10 21.28 -18.67
CA LYS A 52 13.49 20.02 -18.26
C LYS A 52 12.65 19.47 -19.42
N SER A 53 13.18 18.46 -20.11
CA SER A 53 12.32 17.49 -20.76
C SER A 53 11.31 17.13 -19.68
N LYS A 54 10.05 17.54 -19.86
CA LYS A 54 8.95 17.08 -19.04
C LYS A 54 8.91 15.58 -19.31
N THR A 55 9.74 14.82 -18.60
CA THR A 55 9.68 13.38 -18.54
C THR A 55 8.24 13.12 -18.16
N LYS A 56 7.49 12.55 -19.11
CA LYS A 56 6.06 12.33 -18.96
C LYS A 56 5.88 11.48 -17.71
N VAL A 57 5.51 12.12 -16.61
CA VAL A 57 5.41 11.46 -15.32
C VAL A 57 4.26 10.47 -15.45
N ASN A 58 4.58 9.19 -15.48
CA ASN A 58 3.58 8.14 -15.59
C ASN A 58 3.10 7.76 -14.17
N ASN A 59 2.21 8.58 -13.61
CA ASN A 59 1.59 8.30 -12.32
C ASN A 59 0.49 7.23 -12.40
N GLY A 60 0.19 6.71 -13.60
CA GLY A 60 -0.98 5.88 -13.84
C GLY A 60 -2.28 6.68 -13.82
N LEU A 61 -3.31 6.16 -14.49
CA LEU A 61 -4.56 6.87 -14.79
C LEU A 61 -5.26 7.39 -13.52
N TYR A 62 -5.35 6.57 -12.46
CA TYR A 62 -5.99 6.91 -11.19
C TYR A 62 -5.36 8.13 -10.49
N LEU A 63 -4.04 8.12 -10.26
CA LEU A 63 -3.36 9.24 -9.58
C LEU A 63 -3.29 10.49 -10.45
N SER A 64 -3.10 10.30 -11.76
CA SER A 64 -3.18 11.38 -12.75
C SER A 64 -4.53 12.11 -12.72
N THR A 65 -5.64 11.39 -12.55
CA THR A 65 -6.98 11.99 -12.45
C THR A 65 -7.17 12.75 -11.14
N ILE A 66 -6.70 12.22 -10.00
CA ILE A 66 -6.94 12.81 -8.67
C ILE A 66 -5.99 13.99 -8.38
N LEU A 67 -4.70 13.83 -8.67
CA LEU A 67 -3.64 14.77 -8.31
C LEU A 67 -3.20 15.64 -9.49
N GLY A 68 -3.66 15.31 -10.70
CA GLY A 68 -3.25 15.96 -11.93
C GLY A 68 -1.97 15.39 -12.52
N ASN A 69 -1.77 15.64 -13.81
CA ASN A 69 -0.63 15.12 -14.58
C ASN A 69 0.70 15.86 -14.33
N ASN A 70 0.67 16.98 -13.60
CA ASN A 70 1.83 17.85 -13.45
C ASN A 70 2.65 17.57 -12.18
N ILE A 71 2.19 16.68 -11.30
CA ILE A 71 2.86 16.37 -10.03
C ILE A 71 3.71 15.10 -10.20
N ASN A 72 4.99 15.16 -9.87
CA ASN A 72 5.83 13.95 -9.82
C ASN A 72 5.67 13.25 -8.47
N LEU A 73 5.09 12.06 -8.46
CA LEU A 73 4.87 11.24 -7.26
C LEU A 73 5.96 10.17 -7.07
N THR A 74 6.99 10.18 -7.91
CA THR A 74 8.15 9.31 -7.77
C THR A 74 9.04 9.82 -6.65
N LEU A 75 9.27 8.98 -5.65
CA LEU A 75 10.18 9.20 -4.53
C LEU A 75 11.61 8.87 -4.99
N GLY A 76 12.46 9.89 -4.99
CA GLY A 76 13.79 9.86 -5.60
C GLY A 76 14.78 9.00 -4.82
N SER A 77 14.75 9.07 -3.49
CA SER A 77 15.68 8.34 -2.62
C SER A 77 15.05 7.14 -1.92
N SER A 78 15.86 6.12 -1.61
CA SER A 78 15.43 4.98 -0.77
C SER A 78 14.95 5.42 0.62
N ARG A 79 15.54 6.50 1.16
CA ARG A 79 15.12 7.09 2.44
C ARG A 79 13.71 7.67 2.38
N GLU A 80 13.37 8.40 1.33
CA GLU A 80 12.02 8.96 1.15
C GLU A 80 10.97 7.85 1.02
N ARG A 81 11.27 6.81 0.23
CA ARG A 81 10.43 5.62 0.09
C ARG A 81 10.17 4.93 1.43
N PHE A 82 11.23 4.73 2.21
CA PHE A 82 11.13 4.13 3.54
C PHE A 82 10.30 5.00 4.50
N MET A 83 10.50 6.32 4.52
CA MET A 83 9.74 7.22 5.39
C MET A 83 8.26 7.27 4.99
N PHE A 84 7.95 7.35 3.69
CA PHE A 84 6.59 7.32 3.20
C PHE A 84 5.87 6.02 3.58
N LYS A 85 6.54 4.87 3.40
CA LYS A 85 6.04 3.56 3.85
C LYS A 85 5.77 3.57 5.37
N LYS A 86 6.70 4.07 6.17
CA LYS A 86 6.55 4.15 7.63
C LYS A 86 5.35 5.00 8.04
N ASP A 87 5.13 6.12 7.35
CA ASP A 87 4.00 7.00 7.61
C ASP A 87 2.67 6.42 7.11
N TYR A 88 2.68 5.62 6.05
CA TYR A 88 1.52 4.81 5.63
C TYR A 88 1.15 3.77 6.69
N GLU A 89 2.12 3.02 7.22
CA GLU A 89 1.90 2.01 8.26
C GLU A 89 1.39 2.63 9.57
N LYS A 90 1.99 3.76 9.99
CA LYS A 90 1.50 4.54 11.15
C LYS A 90 0.10 5.10 10.92
N PHE A 91 -0.20 5.54 9.70
CA PHE A 91 -1.52 6.04 9.35
C PHE A 91 -2.58 4.98 9.59
N LYS A 92 -2.38 3.74 9.10
CA LYS A 92 -3.30 2.63 9.34
C LYS A 92 -3.60 2.44 10.82
N LEU A 93 -2.55 2.25 11.63
CA LEU A 93 -2.69 2.09 13.07
C LEU A 93 -3.45 3.25 13.73
N ARG A 94 -3.05 4.49 13.44
CA ARG A 94 -3.66 5.67 14.06
C ARG A 94 -5.15 5.72 13.76
N ILE A 95 -5.54 5.50 12.51
CA ILE A 95 -6.95 5.60 12.11
C ILE A 95 -7.75 4.41 12.63
N THR A 96 -7.21 3.19 12.63
CA THR A 96 -7.87 2.03 13.26
C THR A 96 -8.09 2.24 14.77
N SER A 97 -7.14 2.87 15.49
CA SER A 97 -7.33 3.21 16.90
C SER A 97 -8.41 4.28 17.12
N ILE A 98 -8.45 5.32 16.29
CA ILE A 98 -9.53 6.33 16.33
C ILE A 98 -10.88 5.68 16.01
N LEU A 99 -10.93 4.80 15.02
CA LEU A 99 -12.13 4.06 14.65
C LEU A 99 -12.68 3.23 15.81
N LEU A 100 -11.83 2.47 16.50
CA LEU A 100 -12.24 1.69 17.69
C LEU A 100 -12.81 2.59 18.79
N PHE A 101 -12.21 3.75 19.03
CA PHE A 101 -12.74 4.73 19.99
C PHE A 101 -14.12 5.25 19.56
N THR A 102 -14.29 5.62 18.29
CA THR A 102 -15.58 6.08 17.77
C THR A 102 -16.64 4.97 17.77
N LEU A 103 -16.25 3.71 17.53
CA LEU A 103 -17.15 2.56 17.61
C LEU A 103 -17.58 2.27 19.05
N ALA A 104 -16.68 2.39 20.02
CA ALA A 104 -17.03 2.28 21.43
C ALA A 104 -18.05 3.35 21.82
N ALA A 105 -17.87 4.59 21.37
CA ALA A 105 -18.86 5.65 21.55
C ALA A 105 -20.20 5.32 20.86
N ALA A 106 -20.19 4.84 19.61
CA ALA A 106 -21.40 4.45 18.89
C ALA A 106 -22.14 3.27 19.54
N PHE A 107 -21.41 2.36 20.19
CA PHE A 107 -22.00 1.26 20.93
C PHE A 107 -22.66 1.73 22.23
N LEU A 108 -22.01 2.64 22.98
CA LEU A 108 -22.52 3.19 24.24
C LEU A 108 -23.68 4.17 24.02
N PHE A 109 -23.64 4.95 22.94
CA PHE A 109 -24.63 5.96 22.59
C PHE A 109 -25.27 5.59 21.24
N PRO A 110 -26.40 4.85 21.24
CA PRO A 110 -27.01 4.32 20.02
C PRO A 110 -27.78 5.39 19.23
N ALA A 111 -27.09 6.46 18.84
CA ALA A 111 -27.61 7.52 17.98
C ALA A 111 -27.05 7.38 16.56
N ARG A 112 -27.91 7.62 15.57
CA ARG A 112 -27.56 7.53 14.13
C ARG A 112 -26.33 8.37 13.77
N THR A 113 -26.14 9.49 14.47
CA THR A 113 -24.99 10.39 14.30
C THR A 113 -23.65 9.70 14.55
N PHE A 114 -23.52 8.90 15.61
CA PHE A 114 -22.27 8.21 15.91
C PHE A 114 -21.95 7.13 14.87
N ASP A 115 -22.97 6.41 14.40
CA ASP A 115 -22.82 5.45 13.31
C ASP A 115 -22.41 6.15 12.00
N GLY A 116 -22.97 7.34 11.75
CA GLY A 116 -22.61 8.20 10.62
C GLY A 116 -21.15 8.66 10.69
N ILE A 117 -20.68 9.07 11.86
CA ILE A 117 -19.27 9.44 12.09
C ILE A 117 -18.35 8.23 11.82
N CYS A 118 -18.72 7.04 12.31
CA CYS A 118 -17.94 5.82 12.06
C CYS A 118 -17.87 5.48 10.56
N ASN A 119 -19.00 5.50 9.85
CA ASN A 119 -19.04 5.24 8.41
C ASN A 119 -18.28 6.31 7.62
N PHE A 120 -18.42 7.60 7.97
CA PHE A 120 -17.66 8.68 7.35
C PHE A 120 -16.15 8.49 7.55
N LEU A 121 -15.72 8.10 8.75
CA LEU A 121 -14.31 7.81 9.04
C LEU A 121 -13.81 6.64 8.19
N LEU A 122 -14.61 5.58 7.99
CA LEU A 122 -14.27 4.46 7.10
C LEU A 122 -14.16 4.88 5.63
N VAL A 123 -15.10 5.68 5.13
CA VAL A 123 -15.05 6.26 3.77
C VAL A 123 -13.76 7.02 3.58
N TRP A 124 -13.44 7.93 4.51
CA TRP A 124 -12.21 8.71 4.45
C TRP A 124 -10.95 7.85 4.58
N TYR A 125 -10.96 6.84 5.45
CA TYR A 125 -9.86 5.90 5.65
C TYR A 125 -9.53 5.15 4.35
N TYR A 126 -10.50 4.45 3.76
CA TYR A 126 -10.27 3.64 2.57
C TYR A 126 -9.96 4.49 1.33
N TYR A 127 -10.59 5.66 1.19
CA TYR A 127 -10.21 6.60 0.14
C TYR A 127 -8.73 6.99 0.26
N THR A 128 -8.30 7.43 1.44
CA THR A 128 -6.90 7.84 1.68
C THR A 128 -5.94 6.65 1.51
N LEU A 129 -6.35 5.45 1.93
CA LEU A 129 -5.59 4.23 1.79
C LEU A 129 -5.31 3.93 0.30
N THR A 130 -6.34 3.97 -0.55
CA THR A 130 -6.19 3.73 -2.00
C THR A 130 -5.25 4.73 -2.66
N VAL A 131 -5.30 6.01 -2.29
CA VAL A 131 -4.37 7.02 -2.81
C VAL A 131 -2.93 6.70 -2.40
N ARG A 132 -2.68 6.42 -1.11
CA ARG A 132 -1.35 6.09 -0.60
C ARG A 132 -0.78 4.81 -1.20
N GLU A 133 -1.61 3.78 -1.40
CA GLU A 133 -1.19 2.52 -1.99
C GLU A 133 -0.85 2.63 -3.48
N ASN A 134 -1.60 3.43 -4.24
CA ASN A 134 -1.24 3.72 -5.62
C ASN A 134 0.11 4.47 -5.70
N ILE A 135 0.39 5.40 -4.78
CA ILE A 135 1.71 6.06 -4.68
C ILE A 135 2.80 5.03 -4.33
N LEU A 136 2.53 4.08 -3.43
CA LEU A 136 3.48 3.02 -3.09
C LEU A 136 3.80 2.12 -4.30
N ARG A 137 2.82 1.84 -5.16
CA ARG A 137 3.00 0.97 -6.35
C ARG A 137 3.93 1.57 -7.40
N ILE A 138 3.74 2.85 -7.74
CA ILE A 138 4.63 3.54 -8.68
C ILE A 138 6.07 3.66 -8.13
N ASN A 139 6.23 3.52 -6.80
CA ASN A 139 7.50 3.56 -6.08
C ASN A 139 8.07 2.16 -5.73
N GLY A 140 7.53 1.09 -6.32
CA GLY A 140 8.11 -0.26 -6.25
C GLY A 140 7.45 -1.21 -5.25
N SER A 141 6.36 -0.81 -4.59
CA SER A 141 5.58 -1.74 -3.75
C SER A 141 4.77 -2.71 -4.60
N LYS A 142 4.89 -4.02 -4.32
CA LYS A 142 4.22 -5.09 -5.06
C LYS A 142 2.93 -5.51 -4.36
N ILE A 143 1.97 -4.59 -4.33
CA ILE A 143 0.63 -4.84 -3.76
C ILE A 143 -0.20 -5.64 -4.78
N HIS A 144 -0.78 -6.75 -4.35
CA HIS A 144 -1.62 -7.59 -5.21
C HIS A 144 -2.90 -6.85 -5.62
N ALA A 145 -3.34 -7.04 -6.86
CA ALA A 145 -4.46 -6.31 -7.44
C ALA A 145 -5.75 -6.46 -6.62
N TRP A 146 -6.03 -7.68 -6.14
CA TRP A 146 -7.20 -7.94 -5.29
C TRP A 146 -7.28 -7.02 -4.08
N TRP A 147 -6.18 -6.82 -3.34
CA TRP A 147 -6.20 -6.02 -2.11
C TRP A 147 -6.58 -4.56 -2.36
N ILE A 148 -6.16 -4.04 -3.52
CA ILE A 148 -6.50 -2.69 -3.97
C ILE A 148 -7.99 -2.63 -4.36
N THR A 149 -8.48 -3.61 -5.13
CA THR A 149 -9.89 -3.71 -5.51
C THR A 149 -10.78 -3.84 -4.27
N HIS A 150 -10.36 -4.63 -3.28
CA HIS A 150 -11.01 -4.78 -1.99
C HIS A 150 -11.11 -3.44 -1.23
N HIS A 151 -10.07 -2.59 -1.24
CA HIS A 151 -10.16 -1.27 -0.60
C HIS A 151 -11.17 -0.34 -1.29
N TYR A 152 -11.28 -0.40 -2.62
CA TYR A 152 -12.35 0.31 -3.33
C TYR A 152 -13.75 -0.22 -2.98
N LEU A 153 -13.88 -1.55 -2.83
CA LEU A 153 -15.12 -2.18 -2.40
C LEU A 153 -15.50 -1.76 -0.96
N ALA A 154 -14.53 -1.72 -0.06
CA ALA A 154 -14.72 -1.29 1.33
C ALA A 154 -15.09 0.20 1.44
N PHE A 155 -14.47 1.07 0.62
CA PHE A 155 -14.87 2.46 0.46
C PHE A 155 -16.34 2.60 0.05
N ALA A 156 -16.76 1.84 -0.96
CA ALA A 156 -18.15 1.88 -1.43
C ALA A 156 -19.13 1.27 -0.41
N LEU A 157 -18.78 0.19 0.30
CA LEU A 157 -19.58 -0.38 1.39
C LEU A 157 -19.83 0.66 2.49
N ALA A 158 -18.76 1.34 2.94
CA ALA A 158 -18.88 2.38 3.95
C ALA A 158 -19.69 3.58 3.45
N GLY A 159 -19.55 3.95 2.17
CA GLY A 159 -20.32 5.03 1.55
C GLY A 159 -21.82 4.72 1.50
N ILE A 160 -22.19 3.50 1.08
CA ILE A 160 -23.59 3.07 1.04
C ILE A 160 -24.15 3.02 2.46
N GLY A 161 -23.40 2.46 3.43
CA GLY A 161 -23.78 2.45 4.84
C GLY A 161 -23.97 3.85 5.43
N LEU A 162 -23.12 4.82 5.05
CA LEU A 162 -23.27 6.22 5.44
C LEU A 162 -24.60 6.82 4.93
N THR A 163 -24.96 6.51 3.69
CA THR A 163 -26.19 7.01 3.04
C THR A 163 -27.46 6.21 3.37
N TRP A 164 -27.38 5.15 4.16
CA TRP A 164 -28.56 4.37 4.54
C TRP A 164 -29.45 5.21 5.48
N PRO A 165 -30.72 5.49 5.11
CA PRO A 165 -31.65 6.20 5.99
C PRO A 165 -31.88 5.48 7.33
N ASP A 166 -32.34 6.22 8.34
CA ASP A 166 -32.68 5.66 9.66
C ASP A 166 -34.05 4.95 9.62
N ASP A 167 -34.12 3.87 8.83
CA ASP A 167 -35.29 3.02 8.69
C ASP A 167 -35.26 1.81 9.65
N GLU A 168 -36.35 1.04 9.67
CA GLU A 168 -36.48 -0.14 10.52
C GLU A 168 -35.43 -1.22 10.18
N PHE A 169 -35.10 -1.40 8.90
CA PHE A 169 -34.12 -2.39 8.45
C PHE A 169 -32.69 -2.04 8.89
N TYR A 170 -32.35 -0.74 8.87
CA TYR A 170 -31.12 -0.21 9.40
C TYR A 170 -30.99 -0.54 10.89
N LYS A 171 -32.04 -0.27 11.68
CA LYS A 171 -32.04 -0.54 13.13
C LYS A 171 -31.85 -2.02 13.44
N GLN A 172 -32.48 -2.90 12.67
CA GLN A 172 -32.31 -4.36 12.80
C GLN A 172 -30.88 -4.82 12.47
N PHE A 173 -30.26 -4.24 11.43
CA PHE A 173 -28.90 -4.62 11.03
C PHE A 173 -27.80 -3.90 11.82
N ARG A 174 -28.13 -2.81 12.51
CA ARG A 174 -27.18 -1.89 13.16
C ARG A 174 -26.16 -2.60 14.05
N VAL A 175 -26.63 -3.42 15.00
CA VAL A 175 -25.75 -4.09 15.97
C VAL A 175 -24.78 -5.01 15.24
N GLN A 176 -25.29 -5.79 14.27
CA GLN A 176 -24.47 -6.68 13.45
C GLN A 176 -23.39 -5.90 12.67
N SER A 177 -23.74 -4.75 12.09
CA SER A 177 -22.81 -3.86 11.38
C SER A 177 -21.71 -3.31 12.29
N ILE A 178 -22.06 -2.77 13.45
CA ILE A 178 -21.09 -2.21 14.41
C ILE A 178 -20.15 -3.30 14.93
N THR A 179 -20.70 -4.47 15.28
CA THR A 179 -19.89 -5.62 15.71
C THR A 179 -18.93 -6.04 14.61
N PHE A 180 -19.38 -6.12 13.36
CA PHE A 180 -18.54 -6.46 12.22
C PHE A 180 -17.39 -5.45 12.02
N ILE A 181 -17.67 -4.15 12.03
CA ILE A 181 -16.63 -3.11 11.88
C ILE A 181 -15.63 -3.21 13.05
N GLY A 182 -16.11 -3.44 14.28
CA GLY A 182 -15.25 -3.66 15.44
C GLY A 182 -14.35 -4.89 15.28
N CYS A 183 -14.90 -6.01 14.80
CA CYS A 183 -14.13 -7.22 14.50
C CYS A 183 -13.04 -6.96 13.44
N ILE A 184 -13.37 -6.28 12.33
CA ILE A 184 -12.37 -5.92 11.31
C ILE A 184 -11.28 -5.04 11.90
N ALA A 185 -11.63 -4.01 12.65
CA ALA A 185 -10.65 -3.10 13.23
C ALA A 185 -9.68 -3.83 14.19
N LEU A 186 -10.19 -4.76 15.00
CA LEU A 186 -9.35 -5.61 15.85
C LEU A 186 -8.44 -6.53 15.03
N VAL A 187 -8.98 -7.17 13.99
CA VAL A 187 -8.19 -8.02 13.11
C VAL A 187 -7.11 -7.22 12.37
N GLN A 188 -7.39 -5.99 11.95
CA GLN A 188 -6.39 -5.08 11.35
C GLN A 188 -5.23 -4.78 12.31
N LEU A 189 -5.48 -4.61 13.61
CA LEU A 189 -4.41 -4.44 14.61
C LEU A 189 -3.56 -5.71 14.76
N VAL A 190 -4.19 -6.88 14.82
CA VAL A 190 -3.50 -8.18 14.89
C VAL A 190 -2.67 -8.42 13.63
N GLN A 191 -3.26 -8.16 12.45
CA GLN A 191 -2.60 -8.23 11.15
C GLN A 191 -1.36 -7.34 11.12
N TYR A 192 -1.49 -6.08 11.52
CA TYR A 192 -0.37 -5.15 11.56
C TYR A 192 0.77 -5.66 12.45
N GLN A 193 0.46 -6.06 13.69
CA GLN A 193 1.48 -6.49 14.64
C GLN A 193 2.23 -7.72 14.14
N TYR A 194 1.49 -8.71 13.63
CA TYR A 194 2.06 -9.95 13.13
C TYR A 194 2.88 -9.72 11.85
N GLN A 195 2.32 -9.00 10.87
CA GLN A 195 2.92 -8.83 9.56
C GLN A 195 4.13 -7.90 9.61
N SER A 196 4.09 -6.83 10.40
CA SER A 196 5.22 -5.90 10.53
C SER A 196 6.45 -6.59 11.13
N GLY A 197 6.25 -7.50 12.10
CA GLY A 197 7.32 -8.32 12.67
C GLY A 197 7.91 -9.30 11.65
N CYS A 198 7.05 -10.03 10.94
CA CYS A 198 7.48 -10.96 9.90
C CYS A 198 8.23 -10.24 8.76
N LEU A 199 7.72 -9.10 8.32
CA LEU A 199 8.33 -8.31 7.27
C LEU A 199 9.71 -7.78 7.69
N ARG A 200 9.83 -7.26 8.91
CA ARG A 200 11.13 -6.79 9.45
C ARG A 200 12.17 -7.90 9.44
N ARG A 201 11.80 -9.11 9.89
CA ARG A 201 12.67 -10.30 9.88
C ARG A 201 13.06 -10.70 8.45
N LEU A 202 12.11 -10.76 7.52
CA LEU A 202 12.40 -11.18 6.15
C LEU A 202 13.24 -10.15 5.38
N THR A 203 13.02 -8.86 5.64
CA THR A 203 13.85 -7.78 5.07
C THR A 203 15.28 -7.81 5.62
N SER A 204 15.49 -8.04 6.93
CA SER A 204 16.84 -8.17 7.48
C SER A 204 17.61 -9.40 6.96
N LEU A 205 16.89 -10.43 6.52
CA LEU A 205 17.46 -11.62 5.88
C LEU A 205 17.69 -11.44 4.37
N GLY A 206 17.37 -10.28 3.79
CA GLY A 206 17.45 -10.03 2.34
C GLY A 206 16.44 -10.81 1.50
N GLN A 207 15.43 -11.45 2.12
CA GLN A 207 14.46 -12.31 1.45
C GLN A 207 13.23 -11.56 0.91
N ARG A 208 13.10 -10.26 1.20
CA ARG A 208 11.91 -9.46 0.92
C ARG A 208 12.29 -8.01 0.61
N ASN A 209 11.52 -7.35 -0.26
CA ASN A 209 11.82 -5.99 -0.68
C ASN A 209 11.53 -5.01 0.45
N GLU A 210 12.32 -3.94 0.52
CA GLU A 210 12.12 -2.85 1.50
C GLU A 210 10.76 -2.16 1.32
N MET A 211 10.17 -2.24 0.12
CA MET A 211 8.88 -1.63 -0.24
C MET A 211 7.65 -2.52 -0.03
N ASP A 212 7.82 -3.75 0.44
CA ASP A 212 6.68 -4.57 0.86
C ASP A 212 6.00 -3.96 2.09
N ILE A 213 4.69 -4.08 2.19
CA ILE A 213 3.87 -3.48 3.27
C ILE A 213 3.00 -4.54 3.94
N THR A 214 2.41 -4.21 5.09
CA THR A 214 1.36 -5.06 5.68
C THR A 214 0.10 -4.99 4.81
N LEU A 215 -0.57 -6.12 4.64
CA LEU A 215 -1.76 -6.35 3.83
C LEU A 215 -2.96 -6.61 4.76
N GLU A 216 -4.15 -6.21 4.35
CA GLU A 216 -5.40 -6.54 5.08
C GLU A 216 -5.87 -8.00 4.86
N GLY A 217 -4.98 -8.87 4.38
CA GLY A 217 -5.22 -10.31 4.30
C GLY A 217 -3.95 -11.14 4.36
N PHE A 218 -3.89 -12.22 3.57
CA PHE A 218 -2.82 -13.22 3.68
C PHE A 218 -1.98 -13.33 2.41
N ALA A 219 -0.66 -13.51 2.58
CA ALA A 219 0.29 -13.68 1.50
C ALA A 219 1.24 -14.86 1.76
N SER A 220 1.79 -15.44 0.68
CA SER A 220 2.58 -16.68 0.73
C SER A 220 3.82 -16.62 1.63
N TRP A 221 4.41 -15.43 1.80
CA TRP A 221 5.58 -15.23 2.67
C TRP A 221 5.25 -15.35 4.17
N MET A 222 3.97 -15.22 4.53
CA MET A 222 3.51 -15.27 5.92
C MET A 222 3.50 -16.69 6.50
N PHE A 223 3.65 -17.72 5.66
CA PHE A 223 3.78 -19.12 6.10
C PHE A 223 5.08 -19.42 6.86
N ARG A 224 6.13 -18.61 6.69
CA ARG A 224 7.41 -18.80 7.40
C ARG A 224 7.37 -18.36 8.88
N GLY A 225 6.23 -17.87 9.37
CA GLY A 225 6.09 -17.26 10.70
C GLY A 225 4.94 -17.81 11.56
N LEU A 226 4.35 -18.94 11.17
CA LEU A 226 3.12 -19.57 11.72
C LEU A 226 1.82 -19.02 11.09
N THR A 227 0.93 -19.91 10.68
CA THR A 227 -0.43 -19.66 10.14
C THR A 227 -1.40 -19.01 11.14
N PHE A 228 -0.90 -18.45 12.23
CA PHE A 228 -1.66 -17.86 13.34
C PHE A 228 -2.74 -16.89 12.88
N LEU A 229 -2.47 -16.12 11.82
CA LEU A 229 -3.40 -15.11 11.32
C LEU A 229 -4.62 -15.70 10.59
N LEU A 230 -4.46 -16.89 10.00
CA LEU A 230 -5.46 -17.54 9.16
C LEU A 230 -6.85 -17.70 9.81
N PRO A 231 -6.98 -18.21 11.06
CA PRO A 231 -8.29 -18.33 11.72
C PRO A 231 -9.02 -17.00 11.88
N PHE A 232 -8.30 -15.92 12.19
CA PHE A 232 -8.90 -14.59 12.34
C PHE A 232 -9.45 -14.04 11.01
N LEU A 233 -8.72 -14.29 9.91
CA LEU A 233 -9.16 -13.89 8.57
C LEU A 233 -10.40 -14.68 8.14
N PHE A 234 -10.38 -16.00 8.29
CA PHE A 234 -11.54 -16.82 7.95
C PHE A 234 -12.76 -16.44 8.80
N MET A 235 -12.59 -16.14 10.09
CA MET A 235 -13.67 -15.64 10.94
C MET A 235 -14.32 -14.38 10.36
N VAL A 236 -13.52 -13.39 9.94
CA VAL A 236 -14.04 -12.17 9.31
C VAL A 236 -14.72 -12.47 7.98
N TYR A 237 -14.16 -13.34 7.13
CA TYR A 237 -14.78 -13.68 5.85
C TYR A 237 -16.11 -14.42 6.01
N PHE A 238 -16.23 -15.29 7.01
CA PHE A 238 -17.52 -15.90 7.37
C PHE A 238 -18.51 -14.84 7.87
N PHE A 239 -18.04 -13.85 8.63
CA PHE A 239 -18.89 -12.73 9.04
C PHE A 239 -19.32 -11.88 7.83
N GLU A 240 -18.47 -11.66 6.82
CA GLU A 240 -18.86 -11.00 5.57
C GLU A 240 -19.99 -11.76 4.85
N PHE A 241 -19.89 -13.10 4.75
CA PHE A 241 -20.98 -13.93 4.22
C PHE A 241 -22.25 -13.83 5.06
N TYR A 242 -22.12 -13.83 6.39
CA TYR A 242 -23.26 -13.68 7.30
C TYR A 242 -23.95 -12.33 7.14
N ASN A 243 -23.20 -11.23 6.97
CA ASN A 243 -23.74 -9.91 6.66
C ASN A 243 -24.50 -9.92 5.33
N SER A 244 -23.89 -10.49 4.29
CA SER A 244 -24.54 -10.63 2.99
C SER A 244 -25.87 -11.37 3.08
N TYR A 245 -25.89 -12.50 3.78
CA TYR A 245 -27.08 -13.33 3.98
C TYR A 245 -28.16 -12.63 4.80
N THR A 246 -27.81 -11.97 5.91
CA THR A 246 -28.77 -11.20 6.72
C THR A 246 -29.42 -10.12 5.86
N LEU A 247 -28.62 -9.33 5.14
CA LEU A 247 -29.13 -8.26 4.27
C LEU A 247 -29.97 -8.80 3.11
N TYR A 248 -29.58 -9.93 2.53
CA TYR A 248 -30.37 -10.61 1.50
C TYR A 248 -31.75 -11.01 2.04
N LYS A 249 -31.81 -11.59 3.23
CA LYS A 249 -33.08 -11.93 3.88
C LYS A 249 -33.92 -10.69 4.13
N LEU A 250 -33.35 -9.64 4.71
CA LEU A 250 -34.07 -8.38 4.95
C LEU A 250 -34.66 -7.80 3.66
N TRP A 251 -33.89 -7.83 2.57
CA TRP A 251 -34.35 -7.42 1.24
C TRP A 251 -35.51 -8.27 0.72
N THR A 252 -35.44 -9.60 0.88
CA THR A 252 -36.50 -10.50 0.38
C THR A 252 -37.83 -10.39 1.13
N VAL A 253 -37.81 -9.98 2.40
CA VAL A 253 -39.02 -9.91 3.25
C VAL A 253 -39.97 -8.78 2.83
N ARG A 254 -39.45 -7.62 2.40
CA ARG A 254 -40.28 -6.51 1.87
C ARG A 254 -39.61 -5.78 0.71
N LYS A 255 -39.46 -6.49 -0.42
CA LYS A 255 -38.77 -6.01 -1.64
C LYS A 255 -39.10 -4.58 -2.09
N TRP A 256 -40.34 -4.13 -1.89
CA TRP A 256 -40.84 -2.85 -2.39
C TRP A 256 -40.74 -1.68 -1.40
N GLU A 257 -40.47 -1.96 -0.12
CA GLU A 257 -40.33 -0.94 0.94
C GLU A 257 -38.87 -0.78 1.40
N THR A 258 -38.00 -1.74 1.07
CA THR A 258 -36.59 -1.72 1.47
C THR A 258 -35.79 -0.70 0.67
N ALA A 259 -34.97 0.08 1.38
CA ALA A 259 -34.03 0.99 0.76
C ALA A 259 -33.03 0.21 -0.15
N TRP A 260 -32.65 0.79 -1.29
CA TRP A 260 -31.76 0.13 -2.27
C TRP A 260 -30.40 -0.24 -1.66
N GLN A 261 -29.98 0.49 -0.62
CA GLN A 261 -28.77 0.25 0.16
C GLN A 261 -28.72 -1.19 0.70
N VAL A 262 -29.86 -1.76 1.12
CA VAL A 262 -29.92 -3.13 1.67
C VAL A 262 -29.46 -4.16 0.63
N ALA A 263 -30.02 -4.07 -0.58
CA ALA A 263 -29.67 -4.97 -1.69
C ALA A 263 -28.23 -4.74 -2.15
N ALA A 264 -27.80 -3.49 -2.28
CA ALA A 264 -26.44 -3.16 -2.71
C ALA A 264 -25.39 -3.67 -1.70
N LEU A 265 -25.58 -3.44 -0.40
CA LEU A 265 -24.69 -3.94 0.65
C LEU A 265 -24.66 -5.47 0.68
N SER A 266 -25.81 -6.15 0.50
CA SER A 266 -25.86 -7.61 0.45
C SER A 266 -24.95 -8.17 -0.65
N VAL A 267 -25.06 -7.63 -1.87
CA VAL A 267 -24.24 -8.06 -3.02
C VAL A 267 -22.77 -7.73 -2.80
N MET A 268 -22.46 -6.53 -2.28
CA MET A 268 -21.08 -6.11 -2.08
C MET A 268 -20.37 -6.91 -1.00
N PHE A 269 -21.04 -7.21 0.12
CA PHE A 269 -20.51 -8.11 1.14
C PHE A 269 -20.26 -9.51 0.58
N PHE A 270 -21.14 -10.01 -0.29
CA PHE A 270 -20.94 -11.32 -0.94
C PHE A 270 -19.68 -11.33 -1.81
N ILE A 271 -19.50 -10.30 -2.64
CA ILE A 271 -18.33 -10.17 -3.52
C ILE A 271 -17.05 -10.05 -2.69
N ALA A 272 -17.08 -9.27 -1.60
CA ALA A 272 -15.94 -9.13 -0.67
C ALA A 272 -15.56 -10.49 -0.07
N ALA A 273 -16.54 -11.17 0.53
CA ALA A 273 -16.35 -12.46 1.19
C ALA A 273 -15.81 -13.52 0.24
N LEU A 274 -16.41 -13.62 -0.95
CA LEU A 274 -16.01 -14.59 -1.96
C LEU A 274 -14.59 -14.33 -2.46
N GLY A 275 -14.27 -13.10 -2.83
CA GLY A 275 -12.95 -12.79 -3.35
C GLY A 275 -11.85 -12.92 -2.29
N ASN A 276 -12.12 -12.51 -1.04
CA ASN A 276 -11.22 -12.70 0.10
C ASN A 276 -10.92 -14.20 0.32
N THR A 277 -11.99 -15.01 0.35
CA THR A 277 -11.88 -16.46 0.52
C THR A 277 -11.10 -17.10 -0.62
N VAL A 278 -11.44 -16.80 -1.87
CA VAL A 278 -10.77 -17.36 -3.06
C VAL A 278 -9.28 -17.00 -3.07
N VAL A 279 -8.92 -15.74 -2.85
CA VAL A 279 -7.51 -15.31 -2.90
C VAL A 279 -6.70 -15.98 -1.79
N VAL A 280 -7.21 -16.03 -0.55
CA VAL A 280 -6.50 -16.70 0.55
C VAL A 280 -6.41 -18.20 0.31
N SER A 281 -7.49 -18.85 -0.15
CA SER A 281 -7.47 -20.27 -0.51
C SER A 281 -6.47 -20.58 -1.62
N LEU A 282 -6.38 -19.76 -2.66
CA LEU A 282 -5.38 -19.92 -3.72
C LEU A 282 -3.95 -19.78 -3.19
N VAL A 283 -3.70 -18.84 -2.27
CA VAL A 283 -2.39 -18.68 -1.62
C VAL A 283 -2.04 -19.91 -0.77
N ILE A 284 -3.02 -20.48 -0.06
CA ILE A 284 -2.83 -21.72 0.71
C ILE A 284 -2.54 -22.89 -0.23
N LEU A 285 -3.34 -23.08 -1.28
CA LEU A 285 -3.18 -24.19 -2.23
C LEU A 285 -1.82 -24.15 -2.93
N HIS A 286 -1.39 -22.97 -3.41
CA HIS A 286 -0.06 -22.79 -3.99
C HIS A 286 1.03 -23.19 -3.00
N LYS A 287 0.90 -22.78 -1.74
CA LYS A 287 1.89 -23.11 -0.71
C LYS A 287 1.94 -24.62 -0.43
N LEU A 288 0.79 -25.28 -0.33
CA LEU A 288 0.71 -26.72 -0.10
C LEU A 288 1.31 -27.50 -1.26
N HIS A 289 1.02 -27.09 -2.50
CA HIS A 289 1.60 -27.67 -3.70
C HIS A 289 3.13 -27.52 -3.73
N ASP A 290 3.65 -26.32 -3.49
CA ASP A 290 5.10 -26.06 -3.46
C ASP A 290 5.81 -26.89 -2.37
N SER A 291 5.20 -27.01 -1.20
CA SER A 291 5.75 -27.78 -0.09
C SER A 291 5.78 -29.29 -0.42
N GLY A 292 4.73 -29.80 -1.06
CA GLY A 292 4.69 -31.18 -1.54
C GLY A 292 5.69 -31.46 -2.67
N SER A 293 5.90 -30.52 -3.58
CA SER A 293 6.91 -30.61 -4.64
C SER A 293 8.32 -30.63 -4.06
N LEU A 294 8.62 -29.75 -3.10
CA LEU A 294 9.91 -29.73 -2.40
C LEU A 294 10.17 -31.03 -1.64
N HIS A 295 9.15 -31.57 -0.96
CA HIS A 295 9.28 -32.84 -0.26
C HIS A 295 9.56 -34.00 -1.23
N LYS A 296 8.86 -34.07 -2.38
CA LYS A 296 9.14 -35.06 -3.44
C LYS A 296 10.55 -34.93 -4.01
N LEU A 297 11.05 -33.70 -4.20
CA LEU A 297 12.41 -33.46 -4.66
C LEU A 297 13.44 -33.91 -3.61
N TYR A 298 13.19 -33.59 -2.35
CA TYR A 298 14.04 -34.02 -1.22
C TYR A 298 14.12 -35.54 -1.13
N GLU A 299 12.99 -36.25 -1.20
CA GLU A 299 12.98 -37.72 -1.19
C GLU A 299 13.72 -38.32 -2.40
N LYS A 300 13.57 -37.73 -3.59
CA LYS A 300 14.36 -38.14 -4.77
C LYS A 300 15.86 -37.92 -4.55
N LEU A 301 16.27 -36.77 -4.02
CA LEU A 301 17.68 -36.49 -3.75
C LEU A 301 18.25 -37.43 -2.66
N LYS A 302 17.47 -37.70 -1.61
CA LYS A 302 17.80 -38.66 -0.55
C LYS A 302 17.97 -40.08 -1.08
N SER A 303 17.13 -40.50 -2.04
CA SER A 303 17.27 -41.80 -2.70
C SER A 303 18.49 -41.90 -3.63
N LYS A 304 18.92 -40.77 -4.22
CA LYS A 304 20.03 -40.71 -5.17
C LYS A 304 21.39 -40.51 -4.50
N TYR A 305 21.42 -39.87 -3.33
CA TYR A 305 22.63 -39.57 -2.58
C TYR A 305 22.51 -40.08 -1.13
N PRO A 306 22.90 -41.35 -0.87
CA PRO A 306 22.82 -41.97 0.46
C PRO A 306 23.60 -41.20 1.52
N SER A 307 24.65 -40.45 1.13
CA SER A 307 25.43 -39.58 2.02
C SER A 307 24.62 -38.45 2.67
N MET A 308 23.43 -38.11 2.14
CA MET A 308 22.52 -37.17 2.82
C MET A 308 21.79 -37.79 4.02
N GLN A 309 21.93 -39.09 4.28
CA GLN A 309 21.36 -39.73 5.47
C GLN A 309 22.20 -39.49 6.74
N GLU A 310 23.48 -39.13 6.61
CA GLU A 310 24.42 -38.96 7.74
C GLU A 310 24.47 -37.53 8.32
N LEU A 311 23.65 -36.60 7.80
CA LEU A 311 23.66 -35.18 8.18
C LEU A 311 22.63 -34.80 9.28
N ASN A 312 22.12 -35.78 10.03
CA ASN A 312 21.25 -35.55 11.19
C ASN A 312 22.02 -35.44 12.50
#